data_AF-A0A9D8IKF4-F1
#
_entry.id   AF-A0A9D8IKF4-F1
#
_cell.length_a   1.000
_cell.length_b   1.000
_cell.length_c   1.000
_cell.angle_alpha   90.00
_cell.angle_beta   90.00
_cell.angle_gamma   90.00
#
_symmetry.space_group_name_H-M   'P 1'
#
loop_
_entity.id
_entity.type
_entity.pdbx_description
1 polymer ?
#
loop_
_entity_poly.entity_id
_entity_poly.type
_entity_poly.pdbx_seq_one_letter_code
_entity_poly.pdbx_strand_id
1 'polypeptide(L)'
;MNSETILKAIGKARTAEPSRYPAIGIDIDGCVDEFPEFFRVLAGYWPGKVYVITYREDRSKAEAFLAKFGVRCCELILVNSFEEKALVIAREGIIVFFDDQPEVLKPVAPACGLMLVRNEGNFDFDDRKWMLSDKTGKLV
;
A
#
# COMPACT_ATOMS: atom_id res chain seq x y z
N MET A 1 8.60 -20.01 0.17
CA MET A 1 9.84 -19.42 0.76
C MET A 1 9.59 -19.19 2.24
N ASN A 2 10.50 -19.54 3.15
CA ASN A 2 10.28 -19.32 4.59
C ASN A 2 10.58 -17.86 5.00
N SER A 3 10.01 -17.40 6.12
CA SER A 3 10.12 -16.02 6.62
C SER A 3 11.58 -15.59 6.86
N GLU A 4 12.45 -16.51 7.29
CA GLU A 4 13.90 -16.26 7.44
C GLU A 4 14.59 -15.94 6.12
N THR A 5 14.23 -16.63 5.04
CA THR A 5 14.80 -16.37 3.70
C THR A 5 14.41 -14.98 3.19
N ILE A 6 13.18 -14.54 3.51
CA ILE A 6 12.67 -13.21 3.18
C ILE A 6 13.43 -12.13 3.94
N LEU A 7 13.59 -12.27 5.26
CA LEU A 7 14.35 -11.32 6.08
C LEU A 7 15.83 -11.21 5.65
N LYS A 8 16.44 -12.33 5.25
CA LYS A 8 17.83 -12.36 4.75
C LYS A 8 17.99 -11.66 3.41
N ALA A 9 16.97 -11.73 2.53
CA ALA A 9 16.94 -11.00 1.28
C ALA A 9 16.76 -9.48 1.50
N ILE A 10 15.89 -9.09 2.44
CA ILE A 10 15.65 -7.69 2.83
C ILE A 10 16.92 -7.04 3.43
N GLY A 11 17.65 -7.77 4.28
CA GLY A 11 18.90 -7.30 4.88
C GLY A 11 20.02 -7.00 3.88
N LYS A 12 19.95 -7.55 2.67
CA LYS A 12 20.95 -7.36 1.61
C LYS A 12 20.62 -6.23 0.62
N ALA A 13 19.37 -5.72 0.62
CA ALA A 13 18.86 -4.78 -0.37
C ALA A 13 19.05 -3.28 -0.01
N ARG A 14 19.56 -2.96 1.18
CA ARG A 14 19.89 -1.57 1.56
C ARG A 14 21.25 -1.17 0.98
N THR A 15 21.30 -0.90 -0.33
CA THR A 15 22.51 -0.36 -0.99
C THR A 15 22.37 1.09 -1.46
N ALA A 16 21.17 1.68 -1.37
CA ALA A 16 20.98 3.10 -1.67
C ALA A 16 21.10 3.95 -0.41
N GLU A 17 21.76 5.11 -0.50
CA GLU A 17 21.71 6.11 0.56
C GLU A 17 20.24 6.45 0.89
N PRO A 18 19.89 6.56 2.18
CA PRO A 18 18.52 6.87 2.57
C PRO A 18 18.13 8.23 1.98
N SER A 19 17.03 8.23 1.21
CA SER A 19 16.42 9.45 0.70
C SER A 19 16.23 10.46 1.83
N ARG A 20 16.56 11.74 1.56
CA ARG A 20 16.33 12.85 2.51
C ARG A 20 14.87 12.94 2.95
N TYR A 21 13.94 12.48 2.12
CA TYR A 21 12.51 12.47 2.41
C TYR A 21 11.95 11.04 2.44
N PRO A 22 11.02 10.76 3.37
CA PRO A 22 10.40 9.44 3.49
C PRO A 22 9.63 9.02 2.24
N ALA A 23 9.65 7.72 1.92
CA ALA A 23 8.80 7.14 0.88
C ALA A 23 7.43 6.74 1.45
N ILE A 24 6.37 6.95 0.68
CA ILE A 24 5.02 6.43 0.98
C ILE A 24 4.55 5.51 -0.14
N GLY A 25 3.64 4.60 0.20
CA GLY A 25 2.96 3.75 -0.76
C GLY A 25 1.45 3.85 -0.66
N ILE A 26 0.77 3.72 -1.80
CA ILE A 26 -0.67 3.89 -1.94
C ILE A 26 -1.22 2.74 -2.78
N ASP A 27 -2.27 2.06 -2.32
CA ASP A 27 -3.07 1.16 -3.16
C ASP A 27 -4.05 1.93 -4.07
N ILE A 28 -4.55 1.31 -5.14
CA ILE A 28 -5.50 1.94 -6.05
C ILE A 28 -6.96 1.64 -5.65
N ASP A 29 -7.31 0.36 -5.51
CA ASP A 29 -8.69 -0.10 -5.46
C ASP A 29 -9.18 -0.06 -4.00
N GLY A 30 -10.32 0.57 -3.73
CA GLY A 30 -10.74 0.91 -2.37
C GLY A 30 -9.96 2.06 -1.72
N CYS A 31 -9.01 2.68 -2.44
CA CYS A 31 -8.17 3.77 -1.98
C CYS A 31 -8.26 4.99 -2.92
N VAL A 32 -7.50 5.00 -4.00
CA VAL A 32 -7.46 6.14 -4.94
C VAL A 32 -8.78 6.31 -5.68
N ASP A 33 -9.48 5.22 -5.98
CA ASP A 33 -10.81 5.27 -6.59
C ASP A 33 -11.89 5.84 -5.67
N GLU A 34 -11.82 5.54 -4.37
CA GLU A 34 -12.73 6.05 -3.34
C GLU A 34 -12.45 7.52 -2.98
N PHE A 35 -11.17 7.89 -2.84
CA PHE A 35 -10.76 9.22 -2.38
C PHE A 35 -9.73 9.91 -3.30
N PRO A 36 -10.03 10.08 -4.60
CA PRO A 36 -9.04 10.52 -5.60
C PRO A 36 -8.46 11.91 -5.28
N GLU A 37 -9.27 12.81 -4.75
CA GLU A 37 -8.87 14.20 -4.47
C GLU A 37 -7.88 14.28 -3.30
N PHE A 38 -8.10 13.47 -2.26
CA PHE A 38 -7.19 13.35 -1.13
C PHE A 38 -5.84 12.82 -1.58
N PHE A 39 -5.83 11.70 -2.31
CA PHE A 39 -4.60 11.09 -2.78
C PHE A 39 -3.88 11.94 -3.83
N ARG A 40 -4.60 12.68 -4.68
CA ARG A 40 -4.01 13.67 -5.59
C ARG A 40 -3.23 14.73 -4.81
N VAL A 41 -3.84 15.32 -3.78
CA VAL A 41 -3.20 16.37 -2.96
C VAL A 41 -2.02 15.79 -2.17
N LEU A 42 -2.24 14.69 -1.46
CA LEU A 42 -1.19 14.01 -0.67
C LEU A 42 0.01 13.67 -1.56
N ALA A 43 -0.23 12.94 -2.66
CA ALA A 43 0.82 12.51 -3.55
C ALA A 43 1.52 13.70 -4.22
N GLY A 44 0.77 14.74 -4.60
CA GLY A 44 1.30 15.93 -5.26
C GLY A 44 2.23 16.78 -4.38
N TYR A 45 1.93 16.90 -3.08
CA TYR A 45 2.74 17.69 -2.14
C TYR A 45 3.78 16.88 -1.37
N TRP A 46 3.73 15.55 -1.43
CA TRP A 46 4.69 14.73 -0.68
C TRP A 46 6.13 14.99 -1.15
N PRO A 47 7.08 15.34 -0.27
CA PRO A 47 8.43 15.71 -0.70
C PRO A 47 9.28 14.51 -1.12
N GLY A 48 8.92 13.31 -0.68
CA GLY A 48 9.61 12.07 -1.02
C GLY A 48 8.99 11.31 -2.19
N LYS A 49 9.43 10.06 -2.35
CA LYS A 49 8.89 9.15 -3.36
C LYS A 49 7.47 8.70 -3.00
N VAL A 50 6.62 8.64 -4.01
CA VAL A 50 5.26 8.07 -3.92
C VAL A 50 5.22 6.84 -4.80
N TYR A 51 5.09 5.69 -4.17
CA TYR A 51 4.90 4.42 -4.83
C TYR A 51 3.41 4.11 -4.91
N VAL A 52 2.95 3.59 -6.04
CA VAL A 52 1.63 2.99 -6.15
C VAL A 52 1.81 1.49 -6.31
N ILE A 53 1.22 0.70 -5.42
CA ILE A 53 1.36 -0.77 -5.44
C ILE A 53 -0.03 -1.37 -5.51
N THR A 54 -0.35 -2.10 -6.58
CA THR A 54 -1.72 -2.53 -6.91
C THR A 54 -1.77 -3.98 -7.37
N TYR A 55 -2.93 -4.62 -7.18
CA TYR A 55 -3.25 -5.95 -7.74
C TYR A 55 -3.77 -5.91 -9.18
N ARG A 56 -3.91 -4.73 -9.78
CA ARG A 56 -4.28 -4.62 -11.21
C ARG A 56 -3.22 -5.30 -12.07
N GLU A 57 -3.68 -6.04 -13.09
CA GLU A 57 -2.80 -6.75 -14.01
C GLU A 57 -2.37 -5.88 -15.21
N ASP A 58 -3.18 -4.89 -15.57
CA ASP A 58 -2.98 -4.02 -16.73
C ASP A 58 -2.33 -2.70 -16.31
N ARG A 59 -1.01 -2.62 -16.51
CA ARG A 59 -0.20 -1.43 -16.21
C ARG A 59 -0.73 -0.19 -16.92
N SER A 60 -1.03 -0.29 -18.21
CA SER A 60 -1.47 0.86 -19.01
C SER A 60 -2.78 1.44 -18.49
N LYS A 61 -3.72 0.59 -18.10
CA LYS A 61 -4.98 1.04 -17.47
C LYS A 61 -4.77 1.66 -16.10
N ALA A 62 -3.88 1.10 -15.28
CA ALA A 62 -3.55 1.65 -13.98
C ALA A 62 -2.86 3.03 -14.10
N GLU A 63 -1.92 3.19 -15.04
CA GLU A 63 -1.27 4.49 -15.33
C GLU A 63 -2.29 5.52 -15.83
N ALA A 64 -3.15 5.14 -16.78
CA ALA A 64 -4.21 6.00 -17.28
C ALA A 64 -5.20 6.42 -16.17
N PHE A 65 -5.49 5.52 -15.23
CA PHE A 65 -6.34 5.79 -14.07
C PHE A 65 -5.69 6.83 -13.14
N LEU A 66 -4.43 6.65 -12.77
CA LEU A 66 -3.70 7.60 -11.93
C LEU A 66 -3.58 8.97 -12.62
N ALA A 67 -3.30 8.98 -13.92
CA ALA A 67 -3.22 10.20 -14.73
C ALA A 67 -4.55 10.94 -14.80
N LYS A 68 -5.67 10.22 -14.97
CA LYS A 68 -7.03 10.79 -14.96
C LYS A 68 -7.32 11.60 -13.70
N PHE A 69 -6.85 11.13 -12.54
CA PHE A 69 -7.05 11.81 -11.26
C PHE A 69 -5.87 12.72 -10.85
N GLY A 70 -4.84 12.84 -11.69
CA GLY A 70 -3.67 13.67 -11.42
C GLY A 70 -2.84 13.21 -10.22
N VAL A 71 -2.90 11.92 -9.85
CA VAL A 71 -2.14 11.37 -8.73
C VAL A 71 -0.68 11.23 -9.16
N ARG A 72 0.21 11.98 -8.50
CA ARG A 72 1.66 11.87 -8.76
C ARG A 72 2.13 10.49 -8.32
N CYS A 73 2.71 9.74 -9.25
CA CYS A 73 3.26 8.41 -9.00
C CYS A 73 4.72 8.39 -9.47
N CYS A 74 5.67 8.17 -8.55
CA CYS A 74 7.07 8.00 -8.92
C CYS A 74 7.30 6.64 -9.57
N GLU A 75 6.64 5.61 -9.04
CA GLU A 75 6.73 4.25 -9.56
C GLU A 75 5.43 3.50 -9.29
N LEU A 76 4.86 2.92 -10.35
CA LEU A 76 3.73 2.02 -10.29
C LEU A 76 4.23 0.57 -10.32
N ILE A 77 3.87 -0.21 -9.31
CA ILE A 77 4.30 -1.59 -9.12
C ILE A 77 3.06 -2.48 -9.08
N LEU A 78 3.01 -3.45 -9.98
CA LEU A 78 1.94 -4.44 -10.04
C LEU A 78 2.42 -5.68 -9.29
N VAL A 79 1.57 -6.20 -8.42
CA VAL A 79 1.86 -7.37 -7.57
C VAL A 79 0.72 -8.37 -7.70
N ASN A 80 1.00 -9.65 -7.41
CA ASN A 80 0.03 -10.74 -7.54
C ASN A 80 -0.34 -11.41 -6.21
N SER A 81 0.29 -11.01 -5.10
CA SER A 81 0.06 -11.59 -3.78
C SER A 81 0.27 -10.57 -2.64
N PHE A 82 -0.26 -10.88 -1.46
CA PHE A 82 -0.07 -10.08 -0.24
C PHE A 82 1.41 -10.06 0.17
N GLU A 83 2.09 -11.19 0.06
CA GLU A 83 3.51 -11.33 0.36
C GLU A 83 4.38 -10.48 -0.58
N GLU A 84 4.08 -10.49 -1.88
CA GLU A 84 4.81 -9.67 -2.84
C GLU A 84 4.63 -8.17 -2.56
N LYS A 85 3.41 -7.74 -2.22
CA LYS A 85 3.15 -6.35 -1.81
C LYS A 85 3.98 -5.96 -0.58
N ALA A 86 4.00 -6.80 0.45
CA ALA A 86 4.81 -6.57 1.65
C ALA A 86 6.32 -6.55 1.37
N LEU A 87 6.81 -7.42 0.47
CA LEU A 87 8.20 -7.41 0.02
C LEU A 87 8.57 -6.10 -0.67
N VAL A 88 7.70 -5.60 -1.54
CA VAL A 88 7.90 -4.31 -2.23
C VAL A 88 7.94 -3.18 -1.20
N ILE A 89 7.00 -3.13 -0.25
CA ILE A 89 6.97 -2.12 0.82
C ILE A 89 8.30 -2.09 1.60
N ALA A 90 8.80 -3.26 1.99
CA ALA A 90 10.07 -3.38 2.71
C ALA A 90 11.28 -3.00 1.84
N ARG A 91 11.33 -3.46 0.59
CA ARG A 91 12.42 -3.22 -0.36
C ARG A 91 12.57 -1.73 -0.70
N GLU A 92 11.45 -1.06 -0.94
CA GLU A 92 11.43 0.36 -1.32
C GLU A 92 11.57 1.30 -0.13
N GLY A 93 11.64 0.77 1.10
CA GLY A 93 11.76 1.57 2.32
C GLY A 93 10.54 2.47 2.56
N ILE A 94 9.35 2.01 2.18
CA ILE A 94 8.09 2.71 2.39
C ILE A 94 7.80 2.77 3.89
N ILE A 95 7.66 3.98 4.44
CA ILE A 95 7.45 4.18 5.88
C ILE A 95 5.98 4.27 6.26
N VAL A 96 5.11 4.61 5.32
CA VAL A 96 3.65 4.63 5.50
C VAL A 96 3.00 4.05 4.26
N PHE A 97 2.09 3.10 4.44
CA PHE A 97 1.33 2.47 3.37
C PHE A 97 -0.17 2.64 3.58
N PHE A 98 -0.88 3.05 2.53
CA PHE A 98 -2.33 3.19 2.50
C PHE A 98 -2.95 2.03 1.72
N ASP A 99 -3.91 1.34 2.33
CA ASP A 99 -4.66 0.22 1.74
C ASP A 99 -6.03 0.16 2.42
N ASP A 100 -7.02 -0.44 1.78
CA ASP A 100 -8.34 -0.67 2.35
C ASP A 100 -8.52 -2.10 2.85
N GLN A 101 -7.64 -3.03 2.46
CA GLN A 101 -7.80 -4.44 2.74
C GLN A 101 -6.98 -4.87 3.97
N PRO A 102 -7.62 -5.24 5.10
CA PRO A 102 -6.89 -5.61 6.31
C PRO A 102 -5.98 -6.85 6.15
N GLU A 103 -6.29 -7.79 5.25
CA GLU A 103 -5.43 -8.96 4.98
C GLU A 103 -4.05 -8.56 4.45
N VAL A 104 -4.01 -7.56 3.56
CA VAL A 104 -2.80 -7.07 2.90
C VAL A 104 -1.81 -6.50 3.92
N LEU A 105 -2.33 -6.00 5.04
CA LEU A 105 -1.57 -5.33 6.09
C LEU A 105 -0.77 -6.29 6.98
N LYS A 106 -1.19 -7.55 7.13
CA LYS A 106 -0.56 -8.52 8.05
C LYS A 106 0.89 -8.89 7.73
N PRO A 107 1.27 -9.17 6.47
CA PRO A 107 2.66 -9.51 6.16
C PRO A 107 3.60 -8.29 6.17
N VAL A 108 3.06 -7.08 6.28
CA VAL A 108 3.88 -5.86 6.27
C VAL A 108 4.68 -5.75 7.57
N ALA A 109 5.97 -5.44 7.43
CA ALA A 109 6.88 -5.36 8.56
C ALA A 109 6.48 -4.24 9.55
N PRO A 110 6.67 -4.41 10.87
CA PRO A 110 6.31 -3.41 11.89
C PRO A 110 6.97 -2.04 11.75
N ALA A 111 8.02 -1.92 10.93
CA ALA A 111 8.71 -0.67 10.65
C ALA A 111 7.93 0.27 9.70
N CYS A 112 6.86 -0.22 9.05
CA CYS A 112 5.98 0.57 8.18
C CYS A 112 4.69 0.90 8.93
N GLY A 113 4.31 2.17 8.99
CA GLY A 113 3.00 2.60 9.46
C GLY A 113 1.92 2.23 8.44
N LEU A 114 0.80 1.69 8.91
CA LEU A 114 -0.30 1.27 8.04
C LEU A 114 -1.50 2.19 8.27
N MET A 115 -2.07 2.68 7.18
CA MET A 115 -3.24 3.55 7.17
C MET A 115 -4.38 2.85 6.44
N LEU A 116 -5.37 2.37 7.21
CA LEU A 116 -6.53 1.68 6.66
C LEU A 116 -7.55 2.70 6.14
N VAL A 117 -7.87 2.62 4.85
CA VAL A 117 -8.92 3.44 4.23
C VAL A 117 -10.26 2.77 4.46
N ARG A 118 -11.17 3.43 5.17
CA ARG A 118 -12.51 2.90 5.46
C ARG A 118 -13.43 3.10 4.26
N ASN A 119 -14.07 2.03 3.80
CA ASN A 119 -15.04 2.05 2.70
C ASN A 119 -16.19 1.04 2.97
N GLU A 120 -17.14 0.95 2.04
CA GLU A 120 -18.28 0.01 2.15
C GLU A 120 -17.85 -1.46 2.05
N GLY A 121 -16.65 -1.74 1.53
CA GLY A 121 -16.08 -3.09 1.42
C GLY A 121 -15.47 -3.62 2.71
N ASN A 122 -15.04 -2.75 3.63
CA ASN A 122 -14.38 -3.14 4.89
C ASN A 122 -15.08 -2.68 6.17
N PHE A 123 -16.14 -1.86 6.07
CA PHE A 123 -16.87 -1.35 7.22
C PHE A 123 -18.38 -1.39 7.01
N ASP A 124 -19.07 -1.98 7.98
CA ASP A 124 -20.53 -1.96 8.05
C ASP A 124 -20.98 -0.64 8.69
N PHE A 125 -21.62 0.22 7.90
CA PHE A 125 -22.06 1.54 8.35
C PHE A 125 -23.34 1.52 9.17
N ASP A 126 -24.20 0.51 8.98
CA ASP A 126 -25.44 0.34 9.74
C ASP A 126 -25.12 -0.12 11.16
N ASP A 127 -24.28 -1.15 11.27
CA ASP A 127 -23.83 -1.71 12.54
C ASP A 127 -22.68 -0.94 13.17
N ARG A 128 -22.04 -0.04 12.41
CA ARG A 128 -20.84 0.74 12.78
C ARG A 128 -19.68 -0.12 13.24
N LYS A 129 -19.42 -1.23 12.53
CA LYS A 129 -18.38 -2.21 12.85
C LYS A 129 -17.46 -2.43 11.66
N TRP A 130 -16.19 -2.73 11.95
CA TRP A 130 -15.29 -3.26 10.94
C TRP A 130 -15.73 -4.65 10.52
N MET A 131 -15.79 -4.89 9.22
CA MET A 131 -16.02 -6.22 8.69
C MET A 131 -14.71 -7.01 8.79
N LEU A 132 -14.78 -8.10 9.53
CA LEU A 132 -13.63 -8.96 9.81
C LEU A 132 -14.01 -10.38 9.43
N SER A 133 -13.12 -11.07 8.74
CA SER A 133 -13.12 -12.52 8.68
C SER A 133 -12.36 -13.07 9.89
N ASP A 134 -12.60 -14.34 10.21
CA ASP A 134 -11.77 -15.13 11.14
C ASP A 134 -10.30 -15.17 10.71
N LYS A 135 -10.01 -14.86 9.45
CA LYS A 135 -8.67 -14.64 8.94
C LYS A 135 -8.15 -13.26 9.34
N THR A 136 -8.90 -12.17 9.19
CA THR A 136 -8.42 -10.78 9.37
C THR A 136 -8.40 -10.24 10.76
N GLY A 137 -9.32 -10.70 11.61
CA GLY A 137 -9.50 -10.12 12.92
C GLY A 137 -9.69 -11.19 13.99
N LYS A 138 -9.32 -10.82 15.21
CA LYS A 138 -9.75 -11.51 16.41
C LYS A 138 -10.66 -10.55 17.18
N LEU A 139 -11.89 -10.96 17.43
CA LEU A 139 -12.75 -10.28 18.40
C LEU A 139 -12.12 -10.47 19.78
N VAL A 140 -11.84 -9.37 20.47
CA VAL A 140 -11.27 -9.34 21.83
C VAL A 140 -12.33 -8.96 22.85
#